data_AF-A0A1M7I474-F1
#
_entry.id   AF-A0A1M7I474-F1
#
_cell.length_a   1.000
_cell.length_b   1.000
_cell.length_c   1.000
_cell.angle_alpha   90.00
_cell.angle_beta   90.00
_cell.angle_gamma   90.00
#
_symmetry.space_group_name_H-M   'P 1'
#
loop_
_entity.id
_entity.type
_entity.pdbx_description
1 polymer ?
#
loop_
_entity_poly.entity_id
_entity_poly.type
_entity_poly.pdbx_seq_one_letter_code
_entity_poly.pdbx_strand_id
1 'polypeptide(L)'
;MIILKNKKKTIEIEQDNKIFTSAKIITDKDIFEFTSDQDGNFEYEGKTISLKDYIEDEKRSFYKNLIQNKYNEIENIIILSGAGSSVTIGKTKKGLAMSGLWELFEKEDSTTLNVLLTKTGHDKKVKDLEALLSLAGIYNVVNKGTIEKEIIKVKEFIVFNCSLDLPSNSPHEKFLNKITLRPQKYPRIKLFTLNYDTLFEQAASEEMLTVIDGFTFSNPREFNGKYFDYDIIETRHNRQDKKDSTISKLFYLFKMHGSLNWQKKDKKIVQADSKSIIINDRVMIFPQDSKYEHSYEQPYFEMMARFQQSLRTENTLLITIGFSFVDKHISSVILESLKQNPALNLIAFGYPEVILQDNEYQKDLHRATQQSRITLVAETFEKLADEYPENISYKRNDILEELSQLINKK
;
A
#
# COMPACT_ATOMS: atom_id res chain seq x y z
N MET A 1 13.58 -16.43 -10.48
CA MET A 1 12.75 -15.33 -9.91
C MET A 1 13.33 -14.94 -8.56
N ILE A 2 13.51 -13.64 -8.26
CA ILE A 2 13.97 -13.18 -6.94
C ILE A 2 12.74 -12.91 -6.06
N ILE A 3 12.69 -13.47 -4.86
CA ILE A 3 11.57 -13.29 -3.92
C ILE A 3 11.95 -12.51 -2.66
N LEU A 4 13.26 -12.36 -2.39
CA LEU A 4 13.78 -11.49 -1.34
C LEU A 4 15.07 -10.85 -1.82
N LYS A 5 15.21 -9.54 -1.67
CA LYS A 5 16.43 -8.80 -1.96
C LYS A 5 16.77 -7.82 -0.83
N ASN A 6 17.87 -8.08 -0.15
CA ASN A 6 18.53 -7.16 0.78
C ASN A 6 20.04 -7.38 0.69
N LYS A 7 20.84 -6.39 1.09
CA LYS A 7 22.30 -6.52 1.18
C LYS A 7 22.75 -7.82 1.86
N LYS A 8 22.12 -8.19 2.99
CA LYS A 8 22.51 -9.33 3.83
C LYS A 8 21.96 -10.69 3.38
N LYS A 9 20.87 -10.69 2.60
CA LYS A 9 20.17 -11.91 2.18
C LYS A 9 19.44 -11.68 0.86
N THR A 10 19.73 -12.51 -0.12
CA THR A 10 18.95 -12.64 -1.37
C THR A 10 18.39 -14.05 -1.45
N ILE A 11 17.13 -14.20 -1.84
CA ILE A 11 16.51 -15.50 -2.11
C ILE A 11 16.03 -15.51 -3.56
N GLU A 12 16.53 -16.47 -4.32
CA GLU A 12 16.18 -16.72 -5.71
C GLU A 12 15.54 -18.10 -5.81
N ILE A 13 14.53 -18.24 -6.66
CA ILE A 13 13.83 -19.51 -6.89
C ILE A 13 13.61 -19.75 -8.38
N GLU A 14 13.54 -21.01 -8.75
CA GLU A 14 12.98 -21.47 -10.02
C GLU A 14 11.67 -22.20 -9.72
N GLN A 15 10.67 -22.01 -10.58
CA GLN A 15 9.39 -22.67 -10.41
C GLN A 15 8.82 -23.12 -11.76
N ASP A 16 8.15 -24.26 -11.74
CA ASP A 16 7.32 -24.76 -12.83
C ASP A 16 5.93 -25.11 -12.29
N ASN A 17 4.86 -24.67 -12.96
CA ASN A 17 3.47 -24.89 -12.52
C ASN A 17 3.18 -24.61 -11.02
N LYS A 18 3.79 -23.55 -10.45
CA LYS A 18 3.70 -23.14 -9.02
C LYS A 18 4.41 -24.07 -8.03
N ILE A 19 5.16 -25.06 -8.51
CA ILE A 19 6.06 -25.91 -7.73
C ILE A 19 7.46 -25.31 -7.82
N PHE A 20 8.13 -25.14 -6.67
CA PHE A 20 9.50 -24.64 -6.66
C PHE A 20 10.43 -25.81 -6.98
N THR A 21 11.15 -25.72 -8.10
CA THR A 21 12.07 -26.76 -8.59
C THR A 21 13.46 -26.61 -7.99
N SER A 22 13.90 -25.37 -7.78
CA SER A 22 15.16 -25.05 -7.15
C SER A 22 15.07 -23.73 -6.38
N ALA A 23 15.95 -23.56 -5.40
CA ALA A 23 16.08 -22.32 -4.66
C ALA A 23 17.53 -22.05 -4.27
N LYS A 24 17.88 -20.77 -4.19
CA LYS A 24 19.20 -20.29 -3.82
C LYS A 24 19.06 -19.21 -2.76
N ILE A 25 19.62 -19.46 -1.57
CA ILE A 25 19.73 -18.48 -0.49
C ILE A 25 21.16 -17.97 -0.46
N ILE A 26 21.33 -16.69 -0.77
CA ILE A 26 22.62 -16.01 -0.80
C ILE A 26 22.71 -15.11 0.42
N THR A 27 23.71 -15.32 1.26
CA THR A 27 24.03 -14.47 2.42
C THR A 27 25.38 -13.79 2.23
N ASP A 28 25.79 -12.93 3.17
CA ASP A 28 27.11 -12.28 3.14
C ASP A 28 28.30 -13.29 3.16
N LYS A 29 28.08 -14.50 3.68
CA LYS A 29 29.13 -15.50 3.92
C LYS A 29 28.98 -16.73 3.04
N ASP A 30 27.75 -17.19 2.89
CA ASP A 30 27.45 -18.52 2.37
C ASP A 30 26.37 -18.45 1.29
N ILE A 31 26.44 -19.40 0.36
CA ILE A 31 25.44 -19.68 -0.66
C ILE A 31 24.89 -21.06 -0.39
N PHE A 32 23.57 -21.16 -0.21
CA PHE A 32 22.86 -22.43 -0.03
C PHE A 32 21.99 -22.68 -1.26
N GLU A 33 22.18 -23.83 -1.90
CA GLU A 33 21.42 -24.26 -3.07
C GLU A 33 20.58 -25.47 -2.71
N PHE A 34 19.32 -25.45 -3.15
CA PHE A 34 18.32 -26.45 -2.88
C PHE A 34 17.69 -26.90 -4.20
N THR A 35 17.39 -28.19 -4.31
CA THR A 35 16.69 -28.77 -5.46
C THR A 35 15.61 -29.69 -4.93
N SER A 36 14.40 -29.59 -5.50
CA SER A 36 13.30 -30.46 -5.12
C SER A 36 13.23 -31.71 -5.99
N ASP A 37 12.53 -32.72 -5.49
CA ASP A 37 11.99 -33.80 -6.29
C ASP A 37 10.81 -33.33 -7.18
N GLN A 38 10.19 -34.28 -7.89
CA GLN A 38 9.06 -34.03 -8.79
C GLN A 38 7.81 -33.50 -8.06
N ASP A 39 7.69 -33.76 -6.75
CA ASP A 39 6.57 -33.34 -5.91
C ASP A 39 6.85 -32.00 -5.21
N GLY A 40 8.02 -31.40 -5.43
CA GLY A 40 8.41 -30.12 -4.82
C GLY A 40 8.98 -30.24 -3.40
N ASN A 41 9.42 -31.44 -2.99
CA ASN A 41 10.00 -31.69 -1.68
C ASN A 41 11.52 -31.89 -1.76
N PHE A 42 12.21 -31.72 -0.63
CA PHE A 42 13.64 -32.02 -0.51
C PHE A 42 13.94 -32.65 0.85
N GLU A 43 15.06 -33.37 0.94
CA GLU A 43 15.55 -33.92 2.20
C GLU A 43 16.38 -32.88 2.96
N TYR A 44 15.99 -32.60 4.19
CA TYR A 44 16.72 -31.74 5.10
C TYR A 44 16.80 -32.40 6.48
N GLU A 45 18.00 -32.61 6.99
CA GLU A 45 18.26 -33.26 8.29
C GLU A 45 17.49 -34.58 8.48
N GLY A 46 17.36 -35.38 7.42
CA GLY A 46 16.67 -36.67 7.45
C GLY A 46 15.14 -36.61 7.43
N LYS A 47 14.55 -35.45 7.10
CA LYS A 47 13.10 -35.28 6.90
C LYS A 47 12.79 -34.76 5.50
N THR A 48 11.69 -35.23 4.94
CA THR A 48 11.12 -34.70 3.69
C THR A 48 10.29 -33.45 4.01
N ILE A 49 10.65 -32.32 3.41
CA ILE A 49 10.00 -31.01 3.63
C ILE A 49 9.65 -30.40 2.27
N SER A 50 8.53 -29.67 2.19
CA SER A 50 8.23 -28.87 1.00
C SER A 50 9.25 -27.75 0.83
N LEU A 51 9.92 -27.71 -0.32
CA LEU A 51 10.88 -26.66 -0.63
C LEU A 51 10.22 -25.28 -0.60
N LYS A 52 8.99 -25.20 -1.08
CA LYS A 52 8.20 -23.96 -1.09
C LYS A 52 7.97 -23.42 0.31
N ASP A 53 7.47 -24.25 1.23
CA ASP A 53 7.15 -23.82 2.59
C ASP A 53 8.42 -23.39 3.34
N TYR A 54 9.50 -24.16 3.21
CA TYR A 54 10.79 -23.80 3.79
C TYR A 54 11.31 -22.43 3.31
N ILE A 55 11.27 -22.20 1.99
CA ILE A 55 11.75 -20.95 1.39
C ILE A 55 10.86 -19.76 1.75
N GLU A 56 9.54 -19.95 1.78
CA GLU A 56 8.59 -18.95 2.24
C GLU A 56 8.81 -18.61 3.72
N ASP A 57 9.02 -19.59 4.59
CA ASP A 57 9.32 -19.38 6.00
C ASP A 57 10.65 -18.65 6.21
N GLU A 58 11.68 -18.97 5.43
CA GLU A 58 12.98 -18.28 5.46
C GLU A 58 12.87 -16.81 5.02
N LYS A 59 12.02 -16.52 4.02
CA LYS A 59 11.69 -15.16 3.57
C LYS A 59 10.94 -14.40 4.67
N ARG A 60 9.91 -15.01 5.25
CA ARG A 60 9.04 -14.40 6.25
C ARG A 60 9.77 -14.14 7.57
N SER A 61 10.55 -15.11 8.03
CA SER A 61 11.40 -14.96 9.21
C SER A 61 12.36 -13.79 9.05
N PHE A 62 12.95 -13.60 7.86
CA PHE A 62 13.84 -12.48 7.62
C PHE A 62 13.15 -11.12 7.76
N TYR A 63 12.03 -10.88 7.06
CA TYR A 63 11.38 -9.57 7.15
C TYR A 63 10.70 -9.35 8.51
N LYS A 64 10.16 -10.39 9.17
CA LYS A 64 9.61 -10.28 10.53
C LYS A 64 10.67 -9.82 11.51
N ASN A 65 11.85 -10.45 11.49
CA ASN A 65 12.98 -10.06 12.32
C ASN A 65 13.44 -8.63 12.02
N LEU A 66 13.52 -8.25 10.74
CA LEU A 66 13.84 -6.88 10.37
C LEU A 66 12.84 -5.88 10.93
N ILE A 67 11.54 -6.17 10.79
CA ILE A 67 10.48 -5.29 11.27
C ILE A 67 10.51 -5.22 12.81
N GLN A 68 10.55 -6.35 13.52
CA GLN A 68 10.57 -6.41 14.99
C GLN A 68 11.80 -5.73 15.61
N ASN A 69 12.99 -5.94 15.04
CA ASN A 69 14.20 -5.28 15.53
C ASN A 69 14.13 -3.77 15.27
N LYS A 70 13.68 -3.38 14.07
CA LYS A 70 13.47 -1.96 13.73
C LYS A 70 12.38 -1.30 14.56
N TYR A 71 11.35 -2.01 15.03
CA TYR A 71 10.28 -1.44 15.84
C TYR A 71 10.78 -0.77 17.12
N ASN A 72 11.84 -1.29 17.72
CA ASN A 72 12.41 -0.74 18.94
C ASN A 72 13.27 0.51 18.69
N GLU A 73 13.90 0.59 17.52
CA GLU A 73 14.81 1.67 17.15
C GLU A 73 14.11 2.80 16.41
N ILE A 74 13.13 2.49 15.56
CA ILE A 74 12.47 3.43 14.64
C ILE A 74 11.28 4.08 15.32
N GLU A 75 11.25 5.41 15.28
CA GLU A 75 10.17 6.23 15.86
C GLU A 75 8.98 6.38 14.91
N ASN A 76 9.23 6.59 13.62
CA ASN A 76 8.21 6.91 12.63
C ASN A 76 7.95 5.74 11.68
N ILE A 77 6.70 5.32 11.55
CA ILE A 77 6.29 4.31 10.56
C ILE A 77 5.30 4.94 9.58
N ILE A 78 5.65 4.82 8.31
CA ILE A 78 4.86 5.27 7.17
C ILE A 78 4.50 4.05 6.35
N ILE A 79 3.22 3.89 6.06
CA ILE A 79 2.73 2.89 5.12
C ILE A 79 2.39 3.60 3.80
N LEU A 80 2.83 3.07 2.67
CA LEU A 80 2.33 3.44 1.35
C LEU A 80 1.66 2.25 0.70
N SER A 81 0.34 2.31 0.53
CA SER A 81 -0.45 1.30 -0.15
C SER A 81 -0.67 1.68 -1.62
N GLY A 82 -0.36 0.75 -2.52
CA GLY A 82 -0.73 0.82 -3.93
C GLY A 82 -1.86 -0.17 -4.27
N ALA A 83 -2.15 -0.29 -5.58
CA ALA A 83 -3.27 -1.10 -6.07
C ALA A 83 -3.23 -2.56 -5.58
N GLY A 84 -2.03 -3.12 -5.37
CA GLY A 84 -1.87 -4.50 -4.92
C GLY A 84 -2.42 -4.80 -3.52
N SER A 85 -2.75 -3.79 -2.69
CA SER A 85 -3.49 -4.03 -1.44
C SER A 85 -5.00 -4.23 -1.64
N SER A 86 -5.53 -3.85 -2.79
CA SER A 86 -6.97 -3.99 -3.13
C SER A 86 -7.22 -5.08 -4.18
N VAL A 87 -6.20 -5.45 -4.97
CA VAL A 87 -6.27 -6.53 -5.95
C VAL A 87 -6.72 -7.83 -5.28
N THR A 88 -7.66 -8.55 -5.91
CA THR A 88 -8.33 -9.78 -5.39
C THR A 88 -9.12 -9.63 -4.10
N ILE A 89 -9.22 -8.42 -3.52
CA ILE A 89 -9.99 -8.13 -2.31
C ILE A 89 -11.36 -7.54 -2.67
N GLY A 90 -12.38 -7.91 -1.91
CA GLY A 90 -13.75 -7.40 -2.03
C GLY A 90 -14.80 -8.51 -1.92
N LYS A 91 -16.01 -8.19 -1.45
CA LYS A 91 -17.07 -9.16 -1.18
C LYS A 91 -17.77 -9.66 -2.44
N THR A 92 -18.33 -8.72 -3.22
CA THR A 92 -19.11 -9.00 -4.44
C THR A 92 -18.25 -8.88 -5.69
N LYS A 93 -17.48 -7.80 -5.78
CA LYS A 93 -16.47 -7.54 -6.80
C LYS A 93 -15.08 -7.61 -6.17
N LYS A 94 -14.10 -8.06 -6.95
CA LYS A 94 -12.70 -8.07 -6.54
C LYS A 94 -11.99 -6.88 -7.15
N GLY A 95 -11.11 -6.23 -6.40
CA GLY A 95 -10.25 -5.18 -6.93
C GLY A 95 -9.34 -5.72 -8.05
N LEU A 96 -9.04 -4.85 -9.00
CA LEU A 96 -8.27 -5.16 -10.21
C LEU A 96 -7.12 -4.16 -10.36
N ALA A 97 -6.02 -4.62 -10.95
CA ALA A 97 -4.98 -3.73 -11.47
C ALA A 97 -5.48 -3.01 -12.73
N MET A 98 -4.78 -1.96 -13.18
CA MET A 98 -5.17 -1.21 -14.38
C MET A 98 -5.25 -2.09 -15.64
N SER A 99 -4.34 -3.06 -15.80
CA SER A 99 -4.41 -4.04 -16.88
C SER A 99 -5.64 -4.94 -16.79
N GLY A 100 -6.04 -5.33 -15.58
CA GLY A 100 -7.26 -6.11 -15.35
C GLY A 100 -8.53 -5.30 -15.65
N LEU A 101 -8.54 -4.00 -15.32
CA LEU A 101 -9.63 -3.10 -15.71
C LEU A 101 -9.74 -2.95 -17.22
N TRP A 102 -8.61 -2.86 -17.93
CA TRP A 102 -8.60 -2.84 -19.39
C TRP A 102 -9.26 -4.11 -19.97
N GLU A 103 -8.84 -5.28 -19.50
CA GLU A 103 -9.36 -6.57 -20.00
C GLU A 103 -10.86 -6.72 -19.73
N LEU A 104 -11.32 -6.30 -18.56
CA LEU A 104 -12.75 -6.31 -18.23
C LEU A 104 -13.52 -5.31 -19.10
N PHE A 105 -13.00 -4.09 -19.29
CA PHE A 105 -13.66 -3.08 -20.12
C PHE A 105 -13.73 -3.50 -21.59
N GLU A 106 -12.67 -4.09 -22.12
CA GLU A 106 -12.65 -4.63 -23.48
C GLU A 106 -13.73 -5.69 -23.68
N LYS A 107 -13.98 -6.53 -22.67
CA LYS A 107 -15.02 -7.55 -22.70
C LYS A 107 -16.43 -6.94 -22.61
N GLU A 108 -16.63 -5.92 -21.78
CA GLU A 108 -17.95 -5.33 -21.52
C GLU A 108 -18.38 -4.29 -22.57
N ASP A 109 -17.47 -3.42 -23.01
CA ASP A 109 -17.75 -2.34 -23.98
C ASP A 109 -16.59 -2.14 -24.97
N SER A 110 -16.37 -3.17 -25.80
CA SER A 110 -15.42 -3.11 -26.91
C SER A 110 -15.71 -1.99 -27.92
N THR A 111 -16.97 -1.54 -28.02
CA THR A 111 -17.36 -0.49 -28.97
C THR A 111 -16.79 0.85 -28.55
N THR A 112 -17.01 1.26 -27.29
CA THR A 112 -16.44 2.48 -26.73
C THR A 112 -14.91 2.43 -26.77
N LEU A 113 -14.30 1.29 -26.40
CA LEU A 113 -12.85 1.12 -26.46
C LEU A 113 -12.29 1.31 -27.88
N ASN A 114 -12.91 0.70 -28.89
CA ASN A 114 -12.46 0.82 -30.29
C ASN A 114 -12.58 2.26 -30.81
N VAL A 115 -13.60 3.01 -30.40
CA VAL A 115 -13.71 4.44 -30.74
C VAL A 115 -12.53 5.21 -30.17
N LEU A 116 -12.23 5.04 -28.87
CA LEU A 116 -11.11 5.71 -28.22
C LEU A 116 -9.77 5.35 -28.87
N LEU A 117 -9.51 4.07 -29.12
CA LEU A 117 -8.30 3.60 -29.81
C LEU A 117 -8.16 4.23 -31.19
N THR A 118 -9.24 4.24 -31.98
CA THR A 118 -9.23 4.82 -33.33
C THR A 118 -8.94 6.31 -33.33
N LYS A 119 -9.51 7.06 -32.38
CA LYS A 119 -9.34 8.52 -32.31
C LYS A 119 -7.99 8.94 -31.74
N THR A 120 -7.48 8.19 -30.77
CA THR A 120 -6.21 8.49 -30.09
C THR A 120 -4.98 7.94 -30.81
N GLY A 121 -5.15 6.89 -31.62
CA GLY A 121 -4.03 6.16 -32.23
C GLY A 121 -3.26 5.28 -31.24
N HIS A 122 -3.77 5.07 -30.02
CA HIS A 122 -3.14 4.25 -28.99
C HIS A 122 -3.05 2.77 -29.44
N ASP A 123 -1.89 2.14 -29.23
CA ASP A 123 -1.70 0.73 -29.58
C ASP A 123 -2.46 -0.16 -28.60
N LYS A 124 -3.45 -0.89 -29.11
CA LYS A 124 -4.24 -1.86 -28.36
C LYS A 124 -3.41 -2.94 -27.66
N LYS A 125 -2.22 -3.27 -28.17
CA LYS A 125 -1.31 -4.23 -27.53
C LYS A 125 -0.78 -3.72 -26.19
N VAL A 126 -0.69 -2.39 -26.03
CA VAL A 126 -0.31 -1.73 -24.80
C VAL A 126 -1.57 -1.52 -23.97
N LYS A 127 -1.89 -2.48 -23.10
CA LYS A 127 -3.08 -2.45 -22.22
C LYS A 127 -2.94 -1.45 -21.06
N ASP A 128 -2.73 -0.19 -21.41
CA ASP A 128 -2.53 0.92 -20.49
C ASP A 128 -3.73 1.87 -20.58
N LEU A 129 -4.65 1.72 -19.63
CA LEU A 129 -5.85 2.55 -19.53
C LEU A 129 -5.51 3.99 -19.17
N GLU A 130 -4.41 4.21 -18.45
CA GLU A 130 -3.94 5.55 -18.07
C GLU A 130 -3.47 6.30 -19.32
N ALA A 131 -2.57 5.70 -20.10
CA ALA A 131 -2.09 6.28 -21.35
C ALA A 131 -3.24 6.55 -22.35
N LEU A 132 -4.20 5.61 -22.48
CA LEU A 132 -5.35 5.79 -23.36
C LEU A 132 -6.21 7.00 -22.95
N LEU A 133 -6.56 7.11 -21.67
CA LEU A 133 -7.38 8.22 -21.17
C LEU A 133 -6.66 9.56 -21.27
N SER A 134 -5.33 9.56 -21.14
CA SER A 134 -4.47 10.73 -21.36
C SER A 134 -4.62 11.27 -22.78
N LEU A 135 -4.39 10.41 -23.76
CA LEU A 135 -4.51 10.75 -25.17
C LEU A 135 -5.96 11.13 -25.52
N ALA A 136 -6.94 10.43 -24.95
CA ALA A 136 -8.35 10.75 -25.14
C ALA A 136 -8.69 12.14 -24.60
N GLY A 137 -8.18 12.51 -23.42
CA GLY A 137 -8.36 13.85 -22.85
C GLY A 137 -7.83 14.95 -23.76
N ILE A 138 -6.58 14.80 -24.24
CA ILE A 138 -5.95 15.76 -25.17
C ILE A 138 -6.76 15.85 -26.47
N TYR A 139 -7.09 14.69 -27.07
CA TYR A 139 -7.87 14.63 -28.30
C TYR A 139 -9.23 15.34 -28.12
N ASN A 140 -9.90 15.13 -26.99
CA ASN A 140 -11.22 15.70 -26.72
C ASN A 140 -11.17 17.23 -26.61
N VAL A 141 -10.13 17.78 -25.98
CA VAL A 141 -9.91 19.24 -25.89
C VAL A 141 -9.67 19.83 -27.29
N VAL A 142 -8.78 19.22 -28.08
CA VAL A 142 -8.45 19.69 -29.44
C VAL A 142 -9.67 19.62 -30.37
N ASN A 143 -10.47 18.56 -30.24
CA ASN A 143 -11.61 18.28 -31.12
C ASN A 143 -12.96 18.64 -30.48
N LYS A 144 -12.99 19.67 -29.61
CA LYS A 144 -14.22 20.29 -29.09
C LYS A 144 -15.27 19.29 -28.53
N GLY A 145 -14.84 18.32 -27.73
CA GLY A 145 -15.76 17.44 -27.01
C GLY A 145 -16.28 16.22 -27.80
N THR A 146 -15.68 15.89 -28.94
CA THR A 146 -16.20 14.82 -29.83
C THR A 146 -16.22 13.41 -29.23
N ILE A 147 -15.42 13.14 -28.19
CA ILE A 147 -15.37 11.82 -27.53
C ILE A 147 -15.65 11.90 -26.02
N GLU A 148 -16.29 12.99 -25.57
CA GLU A 148 -16.54 13.24 -24.15
C GLU A 148 -17.42 12.14 -23.53
N LYS A 149 -18.41 11.65 -24.29
CA LYS A 149 -19.31 10.58 -23.83
C LYS A 149 -18.56 9.28 -23.58
N GLU A 150 -17.64 8.91 -24.47
CA GLU A 150 -16.81 7.72 -24.37
C GLU A 150 -15.86 7.82 -23.17
N ILE A 151 -15.26 8.99 -22.94
CA ILE A 151 -14.42 9.24 -21.75
C ILE A 151 -15.24 9.10 -20.46
N ILE A 152 -16.43 9.69 -20.41
CA ILE A 152 -17.31 9.59 -19.24
C ILE A 152 -17.67 8.13 -18.96
N LYS A 153 -18.02 7.34 -19.98
CA LYS A 153 -18.31 5.90 -19.81
C LYS A 153 -17.15 5.12 -19.19
N VAL A 154 -15.91 5.38 -19.63
CA VAL A 154 -14.73 4.72 -19.04
C VAL A 154 -14.56 5.15 -17.57
N LYS A 155 -14.77 6.42 -17.25
CA LYS A 155 -14.71 6.92 -15.86
C LYS A 155 -15.78 6.29 -14.98
N GLU A 156 -17.01 6.17 -15.47
CA GLU A 156 -18.11 5.47 -14.79
C GLU A 156 -17.77 3.99 -14.55
N PHE A 157 -17.21 3.32 -15.56
CA PHE A 157 -16.75 1.95 -15.44
C PHE A 157 -15.64 1.78 -14.37
N ILE A 158 -14.66 2.69 -14.31
CA ILE A 158 -13.61 2.69 -13.29
C ILE A 158 -14.23 2.87 -11.90
N VAL A 159 -15.10 3.88 -11.73
CA VAL A 159 -15.79 4.15 -10.46
C VAL A 159 -16.58 2.93 -10.00
N PHE A 160 -17.31 2.30 -10.92
CA PHE A 160 -18.09 1.11 -10.62
C PHE A 160 -17.18 -0.03 -10.15
N ASN A 161 -16.11 -0.35 -10.88
CA ASN A 161 -15.25 -1.49 -10.54
C ASN A 161 -14.35 -1.25 -9.32
N CYS A 162 -14.00 0.01 -9.01
CA CYS A 162 -13.26 0.37 -7.80
C CYS A 162 -14.17 0.54 -6.57
N SER A 163 -15.49 0.59 -6.72
CA SER A 163 -16.43 0.61 -5.61
C SER A 163 -16.56 -0.80 -5.01
N LEU A 164 -15.69 -1.08 -4.02
CA LEU A 164 -15.53 -2.38 -3.38
C LEU A 164 -16.13 -2.37 -1.97
N ASP A 165 -16.74 -3.49 -1.59
CA ASP A 165 -17.19 -3.75 -0.23
C ASP A 165 -16.18 -4.66 0.47
N LEU A 166 -15.82 -4.33 1.72
CA LEU A 166 -14.89 -5.10 2.52
C LEU A 166 -15.42 -6.53 2.75
N PRO A 167 -14.62 -7.59 2.47
CA PRO A 167 -14.98 -8.94 2.86
C PRO A 167 -14.69 -9.18 4.34
N SER A 168 -15.43 -10.06 5.01
CA SER A 168 -15.14 -10.43 6.40
C SER A 168 -13.73 -11.03 6.56
N ASN A 169 -13.06 -10.74 7.68
CA ASN A 169 -11.69 -11.19 7.97
C ASN A 169 -10.70 -10.68 6.90
N SER A 170 -10.90 -9.44 6.45
CA SER A 170 -10.08 -8.86 5.40
C SER A 170 -8.63 -8.68 5.87
N PRO A 171 -7.65 -8.70 4.94
CA PRO A 171 -6.28 -8.36 5.30
C PRO A 171 -6.15 -6.90 5.78
N HIS A 172 -7.09 -6.01 5.42
CA HIS A 172 -7.11 -4.64 5.89
C HIS A 172 -7.40 -4.57 7.40
N GLU A 173 -8.40 -5.30 7.90
CA GLU A 173 -8.69 -5.42 9.35
C GLU A 173 -7.47 -5.93 10.12
N LYS A 174 -6.94 -7.09 9.71
CA LYS A 174 -5.79 -7.73 10.37
C LYS A 174 -4.58 -6.80 10.40
N PHE A 175 -4.28 -6.18 9.28
CA PHE A 175 -3.14 -5.30 9.17
C PHE A 175 -3.30 -4.04 10.01
N LEU A 176 -4.46 -3.36 9.93
CA LEU A 176 -4.72 -2.15 10.71
C LEU A 176 -4.68 -2.41 12.22
N ASN A 177 -5.26 -3.51 12.69
CA ASN A 177 -5.18 -3.89 14.09
C ASN A 177 -3.73 -4.07 14.56
N LYS A 178 -2.90 -4.76 13.77
CA LYS A 178 -1.49 -5.00 14.15
C LYS A 178 -0.64 -3.73 14.12
N ILE A 179 -0.76 -2.89 13.09
CA ILE A 179 0.08 -1.68 12.99
C ILE A 179 -0.30 -0.60 14.01
N THR A 180 -1.57 -0.53 14.40
CA THR A 180 -2.07 0.50 15.34
C THR A 180 -1.83 0.15 16.81
N LEU A 181 -1.45 -1.11 17.13
CA LEU A 181 -1.05 -1.55 18.47
C LEU A 181 0.37 -1.09 18.88
N ARG A 182 0.78 0.11 18.44
CA ARG A 182 2.06 0.73 18.76
C ARG A 182 1.97 1.47 20.11
N PRO A 183 3.02 1.43 20.97
CA PRO A 183 3.06 2.24 22.18
C PRO A 183 2.79 3.71 21.89
N GLN A 184 1.92 4.33 22.69
CA GLN A 184 1.46 5.71 22.51
C GLN A 184 2.58 6.76 22.59
N LYS A 185 3.72 6.42 23.22
CA LYS A 185 4.91 7.27 23.24
C LYS A 185 5.52 7.53 21.86
N TYR A 186 5.25 6.65 20.89
CA TYR A 186 5.74 6.81 19.53
C TYR A 186 4.72 7.57 18.67
N PRO A 187 5.18 8.30 17.64
CA PRO A 187 4.32 8.89 16.63
C PRO A 187 3.34 7.88 16.04
N ARG A 188 2.13 8.36 15.74
CA ARG A 188 1.07 7.56 15.11
C ARG A 188 1.49 7.08 13.73
N ILE A 189 0.93 5.94 13.33
CA ILE A 189 1.09 5.45 11.96
C ILE A 189 0.47 6.44 10.98
N LYS A 190 1.21 6.72 9.89
CA LYS A 190 0.70 7.46 8.74
C LYS A 190 0.53 6.50 7.57
N LEU A 191 -0.71 6.28 7.15
CA LEU A 191 -1.06 5.43 6.02
C LEU A 191 -1.39 6.31 4.82
N PHE A 192 -0.51 6.30 3.84
CA PHE A 192 -0.73 6.89 2.52
C PHE A 192 -1.24 5.79 1.58
N THR A 193 -2.26 6.08 0.80
CA THR A 193 -2.74 5.15 -0.23
C THR A 193 -3.01 5.87 -1.54
N LEU A 194 -2.69 5.18 -2.63
CA LEU A 194 -2.99 5.61 -4.01
C LEU A 194 -4.35 5.06 -4.48
N ASN A 195 -5.02 4.25 -3.66
CA ASN A 195 -6.24 3.55 -4.03
C ASN A 195 -7.47 4.45 -3.86
N TYR A 196 -8.37 4.39 -4.84
CA TYR A 196 -9.63 5.15 -4.81
C TYR A 196 -10.68 4.52 -3.91
N ASP A 197 -10.63 3.18 -3.74
CA ASP A 197 -11.55 2.43 -2.89
C ASP A 197 -11.47 2.87 -1.43
N THR A 198 -12.45 2.47 -0.63
CA THR A 198 -12.55 2.83 0.79
C THR A 198 -12.27 1.64 1.72
N LEU A 199 -11.50 0.64 1.28
CA LEU A 199 -11.33 -0.60 2.06
C LEU A 199 -10.63 -0.38 3.41
N PHE A 200 -9.66 0.54 3.50
CA PHE A 200 -9.05 0.91 4.78
C PHE A 200 -10.03 1.64 5.70
N GLU A 201 -10.89 2.52 5.16
CA GLU A 201 -11.92 3.21 5.93
C GLU A 201 -13.00 2.26 6.45
N GLN A 202 -13.44 1.33 5.60
CA GLN A 202 -14.39 0.28 5.98
C GLN A 202 -13.79 -0.59 7.09
N ALA A 203 -12.53 -1.03 6.93
CA ALA A 203 -11.85 -1.84 7.94
C ALA A 203 -11.65 -1.07 9.26
N ALA A 204 -11.30 0.21 9.18
CA ALA A 204 -11.21 1.06 10.36
C ALA A 204 -12.55 1.22 11.08
N SER A 205 -13.64 1.35 10.32
CA SER A 205 -15.00 1.42 10.88
C SER A 205 -15.42 0.12 11.54
N GLU A 206 -15.12 -1.04 10.95
CA GLU A 206 -15.45 -2.35 11.51
C GLU A 206 -14.64 -2.64 12.79
N GLU A 207 -13.38 -2.23 12.83
CA GLU A 207 -12.45 -2.44 13.97
C GLU A 207 -12.48 -1.33 15.04
N MET A 208 -13.39 -0.36 14.89
CA MET A 208 -13.54 0.80 15.77
C MET A 208 -12.25 1.62 15.93
N LEU A 209 -11.46 1.73 14.86
CA LEU A 209 -10.26 2.56 14.80
C LEU A 209 -10.64 4.02 14.56
N THR A 210 -9.91 4.94 15.17
CA THR A 210 -10.07 6.37 14.90
C THR A 210 -9.17 6.78 13.73
N VAL A 211 -9.75 7.45 12.73
CA VAL A 211 -9.03 7.88 11.52
C VAL A 211 -8.97 9.40 11.47
N ILE A 212 -7.76 9.94 11.31
CA ILE A 212 -7.56 11.36 10.95
C ILE A 212 -7.21 11.44 9.47
N ASP A 213 -8.15 11.94 8.67
CA ASP A 213 -8.11 11.94 7.20
C ASP A 213 -8.13 13.36 6.58
N GLY A 214 -7.96 14.39 7.40
CA GLY A 214 -7.96 15.79 6.95
C GLY A 214 -9.35 16.39 6.75
N PHE A 215 -10.42 15.71 7.17
CA PHE A 215 -11.77 16.26 7.18
C PHE A 215 -12.22 16.66 8.58
N THR A 216 -13.16 17.62 8.64
CA THR A 216 -13.82 18.02 9.89
C THR A 216 -14.45 16.82 10.61
N PHE A 217 -14.50 16.89 11.96
CA PHE A 217 -15.20 15.90 12.78
C PHE A 217 -16.72 16.08 12.80
N SER A 218 -17.19 17.28 12.42
CA SER A 218 -18.62 17.62 12.32
C SER A 218 -19.18 17.32 10.93
N ASN A 219 -20.49 17.06 10.85
CA ASN A 219 -21.22 16.92 9.59
C ASN A 219 -21.72 18.27 9.06
N PRO A 220 -21.63 18.54 7.74
CA PRO A 220 -20.96 17.72 6.73
C PRO A 220 -19.45 17.71 6.92
N ARG A 221 -18.80 16.55 6.66
CA ARG A 221 -17.35 16.40 6.74
C ARG A 221 -16.69 17.15 5.58
N GLU A 222 -16.08 18.29 5.86
CA GLU A 222 -15.41 19.17 4.88
C GLU A 222 -13.89 19.03 4.99
N PHE A 223 -13.20 18.94 3.86
CA PHE A 223 -11.74 18.83 3.82
C PHE A 223 -11.08 20.13 4.26
N ASN A 224 -10.14 20.03 5.19
CA ASN A 224 -9.25 21.12 5.58
C ASN A 224 -7.95 20.52 6.12
N GLY A 225 -6.84 20.78 5.42
CA GLY A 225 -5.51 20.22 5.74
C GLY A 225 -5.08 20.40 7.20
N LYS A 226 -5.55 21.45 7.89
CA LYS A 226 -5.31 21.67 9.33
C LYS A 226 -5.72 20.49 10.21
N TYR A 227 -6.74 19.71 9.80
CA TYR A 227 -7.20 18.57 10.60
C TYR A 227 -6.17 17.43 10.70
N PHE A 228 -5.19 17.38 9.80
CA PHE A 228 -4.05 16.47 9.94
C PHE A 228 -3.06 16.89 11.03
N ASP A 229 -3.13 18.13 11.51
CA ASP A 229 -2.27 18.62 12.60
C ASP A 229 -2.90 18.40 13.99
N TYR A 230 -4.16 17.95 14.03
CA TYR A 230 -4.82 17.56 15.26
C TYR A 230 -4.48 16.12 15.65
N ASP A 231 -4.51 15.85 16.95
CA ASP A 231 -4.50 14.52 17.55
C ASP A 231 -5.59 14.47 18.64
N ILE A 232 -5.98 13.27 19.04
CA ILE A 232 -7.03 13.03 20.03
C ILE A 232 -6.39 12.54 21.33
N ILE A 233 -6.67 13.30 22.39
CA ILE A 233 -6.20 13.01 23.75
C ILE A 233 -7.35 12.51 24.63
N GLU A 234 -7.08 11.48 25.42
CA GLU A 234 -7.93 11.00 26.49
C GLU A 234 -7.74 11.84 27.75
N THR A 235 -8.82 12.46 28.23
CA THR A 235 -8.80 13.37 29.39
C THR A 235 -8.95 12.67 30.74
N ARG A 236 -9.20 11.35 30.74
CA ARG A 236 -9.51 10.58 31.97
C ARG A 236 -8.28 10.28 32.83
N HIS A 237 -7.07 10.42 32.28
CA HIS A 237 -5.85 10.18 33.04
C HIS A 237 -5.29 11.48 33.63
N ASN A 238 -5.52 11.67 34.93
CA ASN A 238 -4.77 12.62 35.77
C ASN A 238 -3.32 12.14 35.90
N ARG A 239 -2.44 12.43 34.94
CA ARG A 239 -0.99 12.39 35.16
C ARG A 239 -0.32 13.58 34.51
N GLN A 240 0.71 14.09 35.18
CA GLN A 240 1.47 15.30 34.85
C GLN A 240 2.16 15.26 33.47
N ASP A 241 2.05 14.15 32.71
CA ASP A 241 2.68 13.95 31.41
C ASP A 241 1.65 13.90 30.27
N LYS A 242 1.49 15.01 29.53
CA LYS A 242 0.62 15.14 28.35
C LYS A 242 0.95 14.19 27.18
N LYS A 243 2.11 13.50 27.19
CA LYS A 243 2.55 12.61 26.11
C LYS A 243 1.91 11.21 26.17
N ASP A 244 1.48 10.77 27.35
CA ASP A 244 0.88 9.44 27.56
C ASP A 244 -0.66 9.47 27.60
N SER A 245 -1.26 10.59 27.21
CA SER A 245 -2.72 10.78 27.21
C SER A 245 -3.33 10.65 25.82
N THR A 246 -2.67 10.06 24.83
CA THR A 246 -3.21 9.95 23.47
C THR A 246 -4.03 8.65 23.33
N ILE A 247 -5.14 8.64 22.58
CA ILE A 247 -5.99 7.43 22.51
C ILE A 247 -5.27 6.26 21.81
N SER A 248 -5.53 5.01 22.17
CA SER A 248 -5.06 3.87 21.37
C SER A 248 -5.83 3.76 20.04
N LYS A 249 -5.40 2.88 19.13
CA LYS A 249 -6.18 2.55 17.92
C LYS A 249 -6.49 3.75 17.00
N LEU A 250 -5.56 4.70 16.89
CA LEU A 250 -5.66 5.88 16.02
C LEU A 250 -4.54 5.88 14.96
N PHE A 251 -4.89 6.24 13.73
CA PHE A 251 -3.91 6.48 12.66
C PHE A 251 -4.33 7.62 11.72
N TYR A 252 -3.35 8.14 10.97
CA TYR A 252 -3.59 9.15 9.93
C TYR A 252 -3.74 8.46 8.57
N LEU A 253 -4.77 8.84 7.81
CA LEU A 253 -5.04 8.31 6.47
C LEU A 253 -4.92 9.40 5.42
N PHE A 254 -4.09 9.19 4.41
CA PHE A 254 -3.86 10.13 3.31
C PHE A 254 -4.21 9.47 1.97
N LYS A 255 -5.27 9.96 1.33
CA LYS A 255 -5.73 9.51 0.00
C LYS A 255 -5.07 10.36 -1.08
N MET A 256 -3.90 9.93 -1.55
CA MET A 256 -3.03 10.73 -2.43
C MET A 256 -3.68 11.03 -3.79
N HIS A 257 -4.50 10.12 -4.30
CA HIS A 257 -5.23 10.27 -5.56
C HIS A 257 -6.72 10.56 -5.36
N GLY A 258 -7.12 10.96 -4.16
CA GLY A 258 -8.52 11.15 -3.80
C GLY A 258 -9.25 9.85 -3.48
N SER A 259 -10.57 9.94 -3.38
CA SER A 259 -11.40 8.82 -2.94
C SER A 259 -12.76 8.81 -3.62
N LEU A 260 -13.36 7.63 -3.74
CA LEU A 260 -14.68 7.45 -4.33
C LEU A 260 -15.80 8.15 -3.56
N ASN A 261 -15.59 8.47 -2.29
CA ASN A 261 -16.56 9.16 -1.42
C ASN A 261 -16.29 10.67 -1.30
N TRP A 262 -15.38 11.26 -2.09
CA TRP A 262 -15.12 12.70 -2.06
C TRP A 262 -15.84 13.43 -3.20
N GLN A 263 -16.54 14.50 -2.86
CA GLN A 263 -17.31 15.32 -3.78
C GLN A 263 -16.91 16.79 -3.68
N LYS A 264 -16.83 17.47 -4.82
CA LYS A 264 -16.75 18.93 -4.91
C LYS A 264 -18.17 19.49 -4.86
N LYS A 265 -18.50 20.22 -3.80
CA LYS A 265 -19.80 20.87 -3.60
C LYS A 265 -19.58 22.31 -3.15
N ASP A 266 -20.15 23.27 -3.86
CA ASP A 266 -20.05 24.70 -3.51
C ASP A 266 -18.60 25.20 -3.31
N LYS A 267 -17.68 24.76 -4.20
CA LYS A 267 -16.22 25.00 -4.13
C LYS A 267 -15.50 24.37 -2.94
N LYS A 268 -16.21 23.59 -2.11
CA LYS A 268 -15.67 22.83 -1.00
C LYS A 268 -15.52 21.37 -1.40
N ILE A 269 -14.65 20.65 -0.69
CA ILE A 269 -14.51 19.20 -0.84
C ILE A 269 -15.16 18.58 0.39
N VAL A 270 -16.14 17.71 0.19
CA VAL A 270 -16.91 17.06 1.25
C VAL A 270 -16.94 15.55 1.06
N GLN A 271 -17.06 14.80 2.15
CA GLN A 271 -17.38 13.38 2.07
C GLN A 271 -18.89 13.19 1.88
N ALA A 272 -19.27 12.30 0.96
CA ALA A 272 -20.65 11.93 0.67
C ALA A 272 -20.75 10.44 0.32
N ASP A 273 -21.96 9.89 0.26
CA ASP A 273 -22.18 8.53 -0.24
C ASP A 273 -21.67 8.45 -1.68
N SER A 274 -20.72 7.54 -1.93
CA SER A 274 -20.08 7.37 -3.24
C SER A 274 -21.10 7.13 -4.35
N LYS A 275 -22.25 6.50 -4.07
CA LYS A 275 -23.31 6.24 -5.07
C LYS A 275 -24.06 7.49 -5.51
N SER A 276 -24.06 8.54 -4.69
CA SER A 276 -24.79 9.79 -4.95
C SER A 276 -23.99 10.81 -5.77
N ILE A 277 -22.69 10.56 -5.99
CA ILE A 277 -21.78 11.53 -6.62
C ILE A 277 -21.72 11.31 -8.13
N ILE A 278 -22.05 12.35 -8.90
CA ILE A 278 -21.88 12.36 -10.36
C ILE A 278 -20.40 12.48 -10.72
N ILE A 279 -19.99 11.96 -11.89
CA ILE A 279 -18.57 11.89 -12.30
C ILE A 279 -17.85 13.25 -12.25
N ASN A 280 -18.51 14.31 -12.71
CA ASN A 280 -17.90 15.64 -12.79
C ASN A 280 -17.65 16.30 -11.43
N ASP A 281 -18.35 15.86 -10.38
CA ASP A 281 -18.18 16.38 -9.03
C ASP A 281 -17.21 15.52 -8.20
N ARG A 282 -16.73 14.38 -8.72
CA ARG A 282 -15.83 13.48 -7.97
C ARG A 282 -14.46 14.13 -7.78
N VAL A 283 -13.96 14.05 -6.55
CA VAL A 283 -12.60 14.49 -6.21
C VAL A 283 -11.71 13.25 -6.12
N MET A 284 -11.37 12.72 -7.29
CA MET A 284 -10.37 11.69 -7.49
C MET A 284 -9.57 11.97 -8.77
N ILE A 285 -8.29 11.62 -8.76
CA ILE A 285 -7.43 11.68 -9.93
C ILE A 285 -7.72 10.44 -10.76
N PHE A 286 -8.45 10.58 -11.86
CA PHE A 286 -8.59 9.46 -12.81
C PHE A 286 -7.23 9.12 -13.42
N PRO A 287 -7.00 7.86 -13.83
CA PRO A 287 -5.76 7.47 -14.50
C PRO A 287 -5.68 8.18 -15.86
N GLN A 288 -5.00 9.32 -15.90
CA GLN A 288 -4.68 10.11 -17.09
C GLN A 288 -3.40 10.91 -16.78
N ASP A 289 -2.53 11.16 -17.74
CA ASP A 289 -1.27 11.89 -17.59
C ASP A 289 -1.54 13.32 -17.13
N SER A 290 -2.65 13.96 -17.53
CA SER A 290 -3.02 15.27 -16.96
C SER A 290 -3.25 15.25 -15.43
N LYS A 291 -3.17 14.08 -14.77
CA LYS A 291 -2.99 13.96 -13.31
C LYS A 291 -1.86 14.81 -12.76
N TYR A 292 -0.80 15.06 -13.54
CA TYR A 292 0.30 15.95 -13.12
C TYR A 292 -0.26 17.31 -12.69
N GLU A 293 -1.13 17.93 -13.47
CA GLU A 293 -1.71 19.24 -13.17
C GLU A 293 -2.64 19.18 -11.95
N HIS A 294 -3.50 18.16 -11.90
CA HIS A 294 -4.41 17.97 -10.77
C HIS A 294 -3.67 17.72 -9.45
N SER A 295 -2.47 17.12 -9.47
CA SER A 295 -1.69 16.89 -8.25
C SER A 295 -1.27 18.19 -7.52
N TYR A 296 -1.31 19.33 -8.21
CA TYR A 296 -1.05 20.66 -7.63
C TYR A 296 -2.31 21.34 -7.07
N GLU A 297 -3.49 20.73 -7.21
CA GLU A 297 -4.72 21.22 -6.63
C GLU A 297 -4.97 20.62 -5.23
N GLN A 298 -5.72 21.34 -4.39
CA GLN A 298 -6.26 20.77 -3.16
C GLN A 298 -7.32 19.71 -3.52
N PRO A 299 -7.32 18.53 -2.85
CA PRO A 299 -6.57 18.18 -1.64
C PRO A 299 -5.23 17.46 -1.90
N TYR A 300 -4.92 17.13 -3.16
CA TYR A 300 -3.80 16.25 -3.53
C TYR A 300 -2.44 16.86 -3.20
N PHE A 301 -2.29 18.17 -3.40
CA PHE A 301 -1.08 18.90 -3.05
C PHE A 301 -0.73 18.75 -1.56
N GLU A 302 -1.72 18.86 -0.67
CA GLU A 302 -1.55 18.68 0.78
C GLU A 302 -1.08 17.25 1.11
N MET A 303 -1.69 16.24 0.49
CA MET A 303 -1.33 14.83 0.68
C MET A 303 0.12 14.58 0.28
N MET A 304 0.54 15.09 -0.90
CA MET A 304 1.90 14.95 -1.41
C MET A 304 2.92 15.69 -0.54
N ALA A 305 2.61 16.92 -0.12
CA ALA A 305 3.48 17.69 0.77
C ALA A 305 3.73 16.95 2.09
N ARG A 306 2.68 16.36 2.67
CA ARG A 306 2.79 15.57 3.91
C ARG A 306 3.52 14.26 3.71
N PHE A 307 3.38 13.61 2.56
CA PHE A 307 4.15 12.41 2.22
C PHE A 307 5.65 12.74 2.17
N GLN A 308 6.03 13.77 1.40
CA GLN A 308 7.41 14.24 1.30
C GLN A 308 8.00 14.66 2.66
N GLN A 309 7.23 15.41 3.46
CA GLN A 309 7.66 15.81 4.81
C GLN A 309 7.90 14.58 5.71
N SER A 310 7.02 13.58 5.63
CA SER A 310 7.13 12.37 6.44
C SER A 310 8.37 11.56 6.05
N LEU A 311 8.71 11.45 4.76
CA LEU A 311 9.92 10.75 4.31
C LEU A 311 11.22 11.46 4.67
N ARG A 312 11.20 12.79 4.85
CA ARG A 312 12.35 13.56 5.35
C ARG A 312 12.54 13.49 6.85
N THR A 313 11.57 12.95 7.59
CA THR A 313 11.67 12.82 9.04
C THR A 313 12.76 11.80 9.38
N GLU A 314 13.62 12.11 10.33
CA GLU A 314 14.66 11.18 10.80
C GLU A 314 14.04 9.91 11.39
N ASN A 315 14.82 8.83 11.36
CA ASN A 315 14.47 7.56 11.99
C ASN A 315 13.07 7.06 11.56
N THR A 316 12.89 6.96 10.24
CA THR A 316 11.63 6.63 9.58
C THR A 316 11.73 5.31 8.84
N LEU A 317 10.70 4.48 8.98
CA LEU A 317 10.48 3.29 8.18
C LEU A 317 9.31 3.53 7.22
N LEU A 318 9.61 3.49 5.92
CA LEU A 318 8.61 3.37 4.87
C LEU A 318 8.37 1.89 4.56
N ILE A 319 7.11 1.45 4.68
CA ILE A 319 6.67 0.14 4.20
C ILE A 319 5.75 0.37 3.01
N THR A 320 6.13 -0.12 1.83
CA THR A 320 5.25 -0.07 0.65
C THR A 320 4.55 -1.40 0.45
N ILE A 321 3.25 -1.39 0.18
CA ILE A 321 2.41 -2.59 0.03
C ILE A 321 1.73 -2.54 -1.33
N GLY A 322 2.03 -3.50 -2.20
CA GLY A 322 1.36 -3.60 -3.50
C GLY A 322 1.59 -2.38 -4.40
N PHE A 323 2.70 -1.66 -4.21
CA PHE A 323 3.12 -0.53 -5.05
C PHE A 323 4.21 -1.00 -6.02
N SER A 324 3.95 -0.89 -7.32
CA SER A 324 4.83 -1.42 -8.37
C SER A 324 6.02 -0.52 -8.72
N PHE A 325 6.10 0.69 -8.16
CA PHE A 325 7.07 1.72 -8.54
C PHE A 325 7.02 2.09 -10.04
N VAL A 326 5.83 1.96 -10.65
CA VAL A 326 5.55 2.45 -12.01
C VAL A 326 5.08 3.90 -11.99
N ASP A 327 4.39 4.33 -10.93
CA ASP A 327 4.00 5.74 -10.80
C ASP A 327 5.25 6.60 -10.62
N LYS A 328 5.57 7.36 -11.66
CA LYS A 328 6.78 8.19 -11.76
C LYS A 328 6.87 9.21 -10.64
N HIS A 329 5.77 9.84 -10.23
CA HIS A 329 5.79 10.89 -9.23
C HIS A 329 6.14 10.35 -7.85
N ILE A 330 5.42 9.30 -7.45
CA ILE A 330 5.58 8.69 -6.14
C ILE A 330 6.96 8.01 -6.06
N SER A 331 7.37 7.31 -7.12
CA SER A 331 8.67 6.63 -7.18
C SER A 331 9.83 7.61 -7.11
N SER A 332 9.75 8.74 -7.84
CA SER A 332 10.78 9.79 -7.77
C SER A 332 10.92 10.36 -6.36
N VAL A 333 9.80 10.66 -5.70
CA VAL A 333 9.80 11.17 -4.32
C VAL A 333 10.46 10.19 -3.35
N ILE A 334 10.14 8.90 -3.46
CA ILE A 334 10.74 7.87 -2.59
C ILE A 334 12.24 7.74 -2.84
N LEU A 335 12.67 7.63 -4.10
CA LEU A 335 14.09 7.44 -4.44
C LEU A 335 14.94 8.65 -4.07
N GLU A 336 14.46 9.86 -4.31
CA GLU A 336 15.15 11.09 -3.88
C GLU A 336 15.19 11.20 -2.35
N SER A 337 14.11 10.84 -1.66
CA SER A 337 14.11 10.81 -0.19
C SER A 337 15.10 9.79 0.35
N LEU A 338 15.24 8.62 -0.27
CA LEU A 338 16.25 7.64 0.11
C LEU A 338 17.66 8.20 -0.08
N LYS A 339 17.94 8.91 -1.19
CA LYS A 339 19.25 9.53 -1.43
C LYS A 339 19.58 10.62 -0.40
N GLN A 340 18.59 11.45 -0.03
CA GLN A 340 18.78 12.61 0.83
C GLN A 340 18.72 12.31 2.33
N ASN A 341 17.96 11.29 2.73
CA ASN A 341 17.79 10.88 4.13
C ASN A 341 18.41 9.49 4.37
N PRO A 342 19.66 9.41 4.85
CA PRO A 342 20.32 8.14 5.18
C PRO A 342 19.61 7.33 6.27
N ALA A 343 18.83 7.99 7.13
CA ALA A 343 18.04 7.36 8.19
C ALA A 343 16.68 6.82 7.71
N LEU A 344 16.28 7.09 6.45
CA LEU A 344 15.09 6.50 5.85
C LEU A 344 15.36 5.03 5.50
N ASN A 345 14.53 4.16 6.07
CA ASN A 345 14.51 2.73 5.80
C ASN A 345 13.32 2.40 4.90
N LEU A 346 13.50 1.45 3.97
CA LEU A 346 12.44 0.99 3.07
C LEU A 346 12.30 -0.52 3.14
N ILE A 347 11.08 -1.00 3.34
CA ILE A 347 10.69 -2.39 3.09
C ILE A 347 9.56 -2.39 2.06
N ALA A 348 9.82 -2.89 0.87
CA ALA A 348 8.87 -2.89 -0.23
C ALA A 348 8.30 -4.29 -0.47
N PHE A 349 7.00 -4.46 -0.27
CA PHE A 349 6.26 -5.68 -0.56
C PHE A 349 5.57 -5.58 -1.92
N GLY A 350 5.98 -6.43 -2.87
CA GLY A 350 5.40 -6.57 -4.20
C GLY A 350 4.91 -8.00 -4.44
N TYR A 351 4.08 -8.21 -5.47
CA TYR A 351 3.58 -9.54 -5.87
C TYR A 351 3.58 -9.65 -7.39
N PRO A 352 3.87 -10.82 -8.00
CA PRO A 352 4.29 -12.10 -7.40
C PRO A 352 5.81 -12.25 -7.17
N GLU A 353 6.60 -11.32 -7.69
CA GLU A 353 8.05 -11.31 -7.60
C GLU A 353 8.55 -10.00 -7.01
N VAL A 354 9.84 -9.95 -6.64
CA VAL A 354 10.47 -8.68 -6.30
C VAL A 354 10.33 -7.75 -7.49
N ILE A 355 9.85 -6.52 -7.22
CA ILE A 355 9.60 -5.43 -8.17
C ILE A 355 10.40 -5.61 -9.47
N LEU A 356 9.73 -5.83 -10.59
CA LEU A 356 10.36 -6.04 -11.91
C LEU A 356 11.32 -4.90 -12.27
N GLN A 357 12.32 -5.15 -13.11
CA GLN A 357 13.31 -4.15 -13.54
C GLN A 357 12.99 -3.57 -14.93
N ASP A 358 11.72 -3.26 -15.17
CA ASP A 358 11.27 -2.87 -16.51
C ASP A 358 11.54 -1.37 -16.75
N ASN A 359 11.28 -0.55 -15.74
CA ASN A 359 11.46 0.90 -15.80
C ASN A 359 12.69 1.42 -15.05
N GLU A 360 13.05 2.68 -15.30
CA GLU A 360 14.22 3.35 -14.71
C GLU A 360 14.21 3.36 -13.18
N TYR A 361 13.07 3.70 -12.56
CA TYR A 361 12.93 3.79 -11.11
C TYR A 361 13.08 2.44 -10.43
N GLN A 362 12.55 1.38 -11.03
CA GLN A 362 12.71 0.03 -10.51
C GLN A 362 14.18 -0.42 -10.59
N LYS A 363 14.87 -0.14 -11.70
CA LYS A 363 16.31 -0.41 -11.82
C LYS A 363 17.11 0.34 -10.76
N ASP A 364 16.80 1.61 -10.51
CA ASP A 364 17.44 2.41 -9.46
C ASP A 364 17.15 1.88 -8.06
N LEU A 365 15.92 1.44 -7.79
CA LEU A 365 15.56 0.81 -6.53
C LEU A 365 16.36 -0.49 -6.30
N HIS A 366 16.52 -1.32 -7.33
CA HIS A 366 17.35 -2.52 -7.28
C HIS A 366 18.81 -2.20 -7.01
N ARG A 367 19.38 -1.18 -7.68
CA ARG A 367 20.75 -0.71 -7.38
C ARG A 367 20.87 -0.23 -5.93
N ALA A 368 19.84 0.42 -5.41
CA ALA A 368 19.84 0.91 -4.03
C ALA A 368 19.81 -0.22 -2.98
N THR A 369 19.35 -1.44 -3.32
CA THR A 369 19.35 -2.60 -2.41
C THR A 369 20.74 -3.04 -1.92
N GLN A 370 21.81 -2.53 -2.54
CA GLN A 370 23.18 -2.67 -2.02
C GLN A 370 23.35 -2.04 -0.64
N GLN A 371 22.41 -1.20 -0.21
CA GLN A 371 22.32 -0.62 1.12
C GLN A 371 21.43 -1.50 2.01
N SER A 372 21.90 -1.84 3.21
CA SER A 372 21.18 -2.73 4.15
C SER A 372 19.81 -2.19 4.61
N ARG A 373 19.57 -0.89 4.45
CA ARG A 373 18.32 -0.20 4.85
C ARG A 373 17.16 -0.38 3.87
N ILE A 374 17.41 -0.97 2.70
CA ILE A 374 16.40 -1.24 1.67
C ILE A 374 16.21 -2.75 1.55
N THR A 375 14.97 -3.20 1.69
CA THR A 375 14.58 -4.60 1.53
C THR A 375 13.42 -4.69 0.56
N LEU A 376 13.54 -5.53 -0.46
CA LEU A 376 12.45 -5.84 -1.38
C LEU A 376 11.97 -7.27 -1.11
N VAL A 377 10.67 -7.48 -1.05
CA VAL A 377 10.04 -8.75 -0.71
C VAL A 377 8.92 -9.03 -1.69
N ALA A 378 8.89 -10.24 -2.24
CA ALA A 378 7.75 -10.76 -2.97
C ALA A 378 6.74 -11.36 -1.96
N GLU A 379 5.67 -10.65 -1.64
CA GLU A 379 4.61 -11.12 -0.74
C GLU A 379 3.28 -10.43 -1.08
N THR A 380 2.17 -11.17 -1.06
CA THR A 380 0.84 -10.56 -1.20
C THR A 380 0.50 -9.73 0.03
N PHE A 381 -0.40 -8.75 -0.12
CA PHE A 381 -0.91 -8.02 1.05
C PHE A 381 -1.61 -8.96 2.04
N GLU A 382 -2.30 -9.99 1.55
CA GLU A 382 -2.96 -10.98 2.40
C GLU A 382 -1.97 -11.71 3.31
N LYS A 383 -0.89 -12.24 2.74
CA LYS A 383 0.15 -12.94 3.52
C LYS A 383 0.91 -11.97 4.42
N LEU A 384 1.20 -10.76 3.95
CA LEU A 384 1.80 -9.75 4.81
C LEU A 384 0.92 -9.43 6.02
N ALA A 385 -0.40 -9.26 5.84
CA ALA A 385 -1.31 -8.95 6.94
C ALA A 385 -1.36 -10.08 7.99
N ASP A 386 -1.37 -11.34 7.54
CA ASP A 386 -1.32 -12.52 8.40
C ASP A 386 0.00 -12.61 9.17
N GLU A 387 1.12 -12.29 8.53
CA GLU A 387 2.46 -12.51 9.03
C GLU A 387 3.08 -11.26 9.69
N TYR A 388 2.42 -10.11 9.58
CA TYR A 388 2.92 -8.87 10.18
C TYR A 388 3.09 -9.08 11.69
N PRO A 389 4.25 -8.71 12.26
CA PRO A 389 4.52 -9.00 13.65
C PRO A 389 3.62 -8.18 14.58
N GLU A 390 3.08 -8.86 15.58
CA GLU A 390 2.38 -8.20 16.67
C GLU A 390 3.38 -7.48 17.59
N ASN A 391 2.92 -6.42 18.23
CA ASN A 391 3.76 -5.66 19.13
C ASN A 391 4.02 -6.40 20.43
N ILE A 392 5.29 -6.73 20.69
CA ILE A 392 5.74 -7.49 21.86
C ILE A 392 5.55 -6.67 23.17
N SER A 393 5.31 -5.36 23.11
CA SER A 393 5.07 -4.54 24.30
C SER A 393 3.84 -5.00 25.11
N TYR A 394 2.82 -5.56 24.46
CA TYR A 394 1.68 -6.15 25.17
C TYR A 394 2.05 -7.51 25.80
N LYS A 395 2.81 -8.36 25.09
CA LYS A 395 3.37 -9.61 25.66
C LYS A 395 4.30 -9.38 26.84
N ARG A 396 4.99 -8.23 26.92
CA ARG A 396 5.92 -7.94 28.02
C ARG A 396 5.18 -7.75 29.34
N ASN A 397 3.96 -7.21 29.32
CA ASN A 397 3.11 -7.15 30.50
C ASN A 397 2.64 -8.54 30.92
N ASP A 398 2.24 -9.39 29.96
CA ASP A 398 1.85 -10.78 30.25
C ASP A 398 3.02 -11.59 30.84
N ILE A 399 4.23 -11.46 30.29
CA ILE A 399 5.44 -12.14 30.79
C ILE A 399 5.85 -11.62 32.16
N LEU A 400 5.74 -10.31 32.41
CA LEU A 400 6.03 -9.74 33.73
C LEU A 400 4.96 -10.12 34.77
N GLU A 401 3.70 -10.22 34.38
CA GLU A 401 2.62 -10.75 35.22
C GLU A 401 2.85 -12.24 35.52
N GLU A 402 3.14 -13.06 34.51
CA GLU A 402 3.48 -14.49 34.69
C GLU A 402 4.70 -14.68 35.60
N LEU A 403 5.77 -13.90 35.39
CA LEU A 403 6.96 -13.91 36.24
C LEU A 403 6.65 -13.43 37.67
N SER A 404 5.81 -12.41 37.83
CA SER A 404 5.39 -11.93 39.15
C SER A 404 4.53 -12.97 39.90
N GLN A 405 3.66 -13.70 39.19
CA GLN A 405 2.87 -14.78 39.74
C GLN A 405 3.72 -15.99 40.13
N LEU A 406 4.81 -16.24 39.40
CA LEU A 406 5.79 -17.29 39.72
C LEU A 406 6.67 -16.90 40.92
N ILE A 407 7.03 -15.64 41.06
CA ILE A 407 7.83 -15.12 42.19
C ILE A 407 6.99 -15.07 43.48
N ASN A 408 5.71 -14.72 43.40
CA ASN A 408 4.80 -14.67 44.56
C ASN A 408 4.24 -16.05 45.00
N LYS A 409 4.62 -17.14 44.31
CA LYS A 409 4.28 -18.53 44.67
C LYS A 409 5.41 -19.28 45.40
N LYS A 410 6.53 -18.61 45.69
CA LYS A 410 7.57 -19.07 46.63
C LYS A 410 7.46 -18.29 47.92
#